data_AF-A0A2K9DGZ1-F1
#
_entry.id   AF-A0A2K9DGZ1-F1
#
_cell.length_a   1.000
_cell.length_b   1.000
_cell.length_c   1.000
_cell.angle_alpha   90.00
_cell.angle_beta   90.00
_cell.angle_gamma   90.00
#
_symmetry.space_group_name_H-M   'P 1'
#
loop_
_entity.id
_entity.type
_entity.pdbx_description
1 polymer ?
#
loop_
_entity_poly.entity_id
_entity_poly.type
_entity_poly.pdbx_seq_one_letter_code
_entity_poly.pdbx_strand_id
1 'polypeptide(L)'
;MTIQAYERGRNLIIDLGDESDEGFVRIVVKPVASKVGAALQALHAGISFAQSEDLERDAVLMGKLAVGEENWSIVDDELRWAEAEAVIHAAFFWNVQGGGIDLVNVVLNRELGGHPKAMSTLMERNGLSKAFELLRTLLDGGEAAATPSPDATSGTSTPPGSAS
;
A
#
# COMPACT_ATOMS: atom_id res chain seq x y z
N MET A 1 20.12 1.18 6.61
CA MET A 1 19.53 2.51 6.77
C MET A 1 18.23 2.36 7.54
N THR A 2 18.10 3.12 8.62
CA THR A 2 16.98 3.00 9.56
C THR A 2 15.97 4.10 9.23
N ILE A 3 14.68 3.75 9.13
CA ILE A 3 13.60 4.73 9.02
C ILE A 3 12.81 4.63 10.32
N GLN A 4 12.72 5.74 11.05
CA GLN A 4 11.97 5.82 12.30
C GLN A 4 10.85 6.85 12.17
N ALA A 5 9.72 6.54 12.79
CA ALA A 5 8.55 7.41 12.80
C ALA A 5 8.05 7.57 14.23
N TYR A 6 7.74 8.80 14.62
CA TYR A 6 7.15 9.08 15.92
C TYR A 6 6.29 10.34 15.90
N GLU A 7 5.35 10.41 16.83
CA GLU A 7 4.49 11.57 16.99
C GLU A 7 5.18 12.61 17.88
N ARG A 8 5.23 13.86 17.41
CA ARG A 8 5.67 15.01 18.20
C ARG A 8 4.64 16.13 18.13
N GLY A 9 3.91 16.33 19.23
CA GLY A 9 2.78 17.25 19.25
C GLY A 9 1.64 16.71 18.38
N ARG A 10 1.29 17.40 17.30
CA ARG A 10 0.28 16.95 16.33
C ARG A 10 0.88 16.50 15.00
N ASN A 11 2.21 16.41 14.91
CA ASN A 11 2.91 16.12 13.68
C ASN A 11 3.51 14.72 13.74
N LEU A 12 3.58 14.07 12.59
CA LEU A 12 4.41 12.90 12.39
C LEU A 12 5.82 13.38 12.03
N ILE A 13 6.82 12.85 12.74
CA ILE A 13 8.23 13.02 12.42
C ILE A 13 8.73 11.73 11.81
N ILE A 14 9.37 11.81 10.65
CA ILE A 14 10.03 10.68 10.00
C ILE A 14 11.52 11.02 9.90
N ASP A 15 12.33 10.21 10.58
CA ASP A 15 13.78 10.33 10.60
C ASP A 15 14.38 9.20 9.75
N LEU A 16 15.22 9.56 8.78
CA LEU A 16 15.93 8.64 7.89
C LEU A 16 17.43 8.70 8.21
N GLY A 17 17.99 7.57 8.63
CA GLY A 17 19.36 7.50 9.16
C GLY A 17 19.45 7.93 10.62
N ASP A 18 20.66 7.92 11.17
CA ASP A 18 20.93 8.36 12.53
C ASP A 18 21.26 9.86 12.55
N GLU A 19 20.85 10.61 13.58
CA GLU A 19 20.99 12.09 13.65
C GLU A 19 22.46 12.56 13.59
N SER A 20 23.42 11.67 13.83
CA SER A 20 24.86 11.92 13.70
C SER A 20 25.42 11.73 12.28
N ASP A 21 24.65 11.16 11.36
CA ASP A 21 25.13 10.81 10.01
C ASP A 21 24.98 11.98 9.03
N GLU A 22 25.94 12.15 8.13
CA GLU A 22 25.89 13.19 7.08
C GLU A 22 24.71 13.04 6.11
N GLY A 23 24.10 11.84 6.05
CA GLY A 23 22.91 11.54 5.24
C GLY A 23 21.60 11.60 6.01
N PHE A 24 21.58 12.18 7.21
CA PHE A 24 20.37 12.30 8.03
C PHE A 24 19.34 13.22 7.39
N VAL A 25 18.11 12.72 7.23
CA VAL A 25 16.98 13.51 6.73
C VAL A 25 15.82 13.42 7.72
N ARG A 26 15.26 14.57 8.10
CA ARG A 26 14.07 14.67 8.95
C ARG A 26 12.92 15.30 8.17
N ILE A 27 11.82 14.57 8.06
CA ILE A 27 10.59 15.02 7.42
C ILE A 27 9.53 15.25 8.48
N VAL A 28 8.89 16.42 8.44
CA VAL A 28 7.82 16.79 9.37
C VAL A 28 6.50 16.81 8.61
N VAL A 29 5.66 15.80 8.84
CA VAL A 29 4.35 15.67 8.20
C VAL A 29 3.30 16.27 9.12
N LYS A 30 2.65 17.34 8.64
CA LYS A 30 1.56 18.02 9.35
C LYS A 30 0.25 17.26 9.21
N PRO A 31 -0.64 17.34 10.22
CA PRO A 31 -1.96 16.73 10.14
C PRO A 31 -2.81 17.49 9.11
N VAL A 32 -3.50 16.75 8.25
CA VAL A 32 -4.44 17.33 7.28
C VAL A 32 -5.85 17.44 7.85
N ALA A 33 -6.68 18.28 7.23
CA ALA A 33 -8.10 18.35 7.56
C ALA A 33 -8.80 17.03 7.18
N SER A 34 -9.81 16.60 7.94
CA SER A 34 -10.49 15.31 7.71
C SER A 34 -11.02 15.12 6.29
N LYS A 35 -11.51 16.19 5.65
CA LYS A 35 -11.94 16.16 4.24
C LYS A 35 -10.82 15.80 3.26
N VAL A 36 -9.59 16.22 3.57
CA VAL A 36 -8.38 15.90 2.79
C VAL A 36 -7.99 14.45 3.04
N GLY A 37 -8.04 13.98 4.30
CA GLY A 37 -7.81 12.57 4.62
C GLY A 37 -8.78 11.61 3.91
N ALA A 38 -10.05 11.99 3.77
CA ALA A 38 -11.04 11.24 3.00
C ALA A 38 -10.72 11.23 1.49
N ALA A 39 -10.33 12.39 0.93
CA ALA A 39 -9.91 12.51 -0.47
C ALA A 39 -8.64 11.68 -0.75
N LEU A 40 -7.70 11.64 0.19
CA LEU A 40 -6.49 10.85 0.11
C LEU A 40 -6.80 9.34 0.07
N GLN A 41 -7.76 8.88 0.88
CA GLN A 41 -8.24 7.50 0.82
C GLN A 41 -8.85 7.16 -0.54
N ALA A 42 -9.65 8.07 -1.11
CA ALA A 42 -10.29 7.90 -2.41
C ALA A 42 -9.25 7.84 -3.55
N LEU A 43 -8.24 8.72 -3.52
CA LEU A 43 -7.14 8.69 -4.49
C LEU A 43 -6.35 7.38 -4.42
N HIS A 44 -5.97 6.95 -3.22
CA HIS A 44 -5.27 5.67 -3.02
C HIS A 44 -6.09 4.49 -3.57
N ALA A 45 -7.40 4.44 -3.29
CA ALA A 45 -8.28 3.42 -3.84
C ALA A 45 -8.37 3.49 -5.37
N GLY A 46 -8.51 4.70 -5.94
CA GLY A 46 -8.56 4.90 -7.39
C GLY A 46 -7.30 4.40 -8.11
N ILE A 47 -6.12 4.69 -7.54
CA ILE A 47 -4.83 4.19 -8.04
C ILE A 47 -4.75 2.67 -7.91
N SER A 48 -5.07 2.13 -6.72
CA SER A 48 -4.95 0.69 -6.42
C SER A 48 -5.84 -0.19 -7.29
N PHE A 49 -7.02 0.31 -7.71
CA PHE A 49 -7.97 -0.43 -8.54
C PHE A 49 -7.93 -0.01 -10.01
N ALA A 50 -6.86 0.67 -10.44
CA ALA A 50 -6.68 1.14 -11.82
C ALA A 50 -7.89 1.92 -12.37
N GLN A 51 -8.55 2.70 -11.51
CA GLN A 51 -9.66 3.59 -11.85
C GLN A 51 -9.18 5.01 -12.16
N SER A 52 -7.90 5.30 -11.93
CA SER A 52 -7.28 6.58 -12.29
C SER A 52 -7.06 6.65 -13.80
N GLU A 53 -7.46 7.77 -14.40
CA GLU A 53 -7.21 8.07 -15.82
C GLU A 53 -5.73 8.41 -16.10
N ASP A 54 -5.03 8.93 -15.08
CA ASP A 54 -3.63 9.35 -15.15
C ASP A 54 -2.92 8.94 -13.85
N LEU A 55 -2.45 7.70 -13.84
CA LEU A 55 -1.85 7.07 -12.65
C LEU A 55 -0.64 7.83 -12.12
N GLU A 56 0.20 8.38 -13.01
CA GLU A 56 1.41 9.09 -12.62
C GLU A 56 1.06 10.40 -11.94
N ARG A 57 0.19 11.20 -12.55
CA ARG A 57 -0.27 12.46 -11.97
C ARG A 57 -0.97 12.24 -10.63
N ASP A 58 -1.85 11.25 -10.55
CA ASP A 58 -2.62 10.98 -9.35
C ASP A 58 -1.74 10.40 -8.23
N ALA A 59 -0.70 9.61 -8.55
CA ALA A 59 0.30 9.15 -7.59
C ALA A 59 1.13 10.32 -7.02
N VAL A 60 1.58 11.25 -7.87
CA VAL A 60 2.28 12.48 -7.42
C VAL A 60 1.37 13.33 -6.55
N LEU A 61 0.10 13.50 -6.94
CA LEU A 61 -0.88 14.24 -6.15
C LEU A 61 -1.12 13.58 -4.78
N MET A 62 -1.29 12.25 -4.75
CA MET A 62 -1.44 11.49 -3.51
C MET A 62 -0.21 11.69 -2.61
N GLY A 63 1.00 11.59 -3.17
CA GLY A 63 2.24 11.82 -2.45
C GLY A 63 2.29 13.20 -1.81
N LYS A 64 2.07 14.27 -2.59
CA LYS A 64 2.02 15.66 -2.11
C LYS A 64 0.98 15.89 -1.02
N LEU A 65 -0.22 15.32 -1.17
CA LEU A 65 -1.27 15.44 -0.17
C LEU A 65 -0.95 14.67 1.12
N ALA A 66 -0.25 13.55 1.01
CA ALA A 66 0.15 12.74 2.16
C ALA A 66 1.28 13.41 2.96
N VAL A 67 2.39 13.77 2.29
CA VAL A 67 3.62 14.27 2.93
C VAL A 67 3.60 15.79 3.18
N GLY A 68 2.77 16.54 2.44
CA GLY A 68 2.79 18.00 2.38
C GLY A 68 3.60 18.51 1.19
N GLU A 69 3.09 19.53 0.49
CA GLU A 69 3.77 20.10 -0.69
C GLU A 69 5.17 20.62 -0.36
N GLU A 70 5.38 21.12 0.86
CA GLU A 70 6.69 21.61 1.32
C GLU A 70 7.76 20.50 1.42
N ASN A 71 7.35 19.25 1.56
CA ASN A 71 8.26 18.10 1.71
C ASN A 71 8.46 17.35 0.38
N TRP A 72 7.73 17.71 -0.68
CA TRP A 72 7.71 16.92 -1.91
C TRP A 72 9.07 16.86 -2.61
N SER A 73 9.80 17.97 -2.69
CA SER A 73 11.13 17.99 -3.32
C SER A 73 12.12 17.08 -2.61
N ILE A 74 12.04 16.97 -1.28
CA ILE A 74 12.88 16.04 -0.52
C ILE A 74 12.55 14.60 -0.94
N VAL A 75 11.26 14.26 -1.00
CA VAL A 75 10.80 12.91 -1.34
C VAL A 75 11.12 12.52 -2.79
N ASP A 76 11.00 13.44 -3.73
CA ASP A 76 11.12 13.19 -5.18
C ASP A 76 12.58 13.26 -5.67
N ASP A 77 13.35 14.24 -5.18
CA ASP A 77 14.68 14.55 -5.70
C ASP A 77 15.83 13.98 -4.83
N GLU A 78 15.62 13.84 -3.51
CA GLU A 78 16.70 13.51 -2.57
C GLU A 78 16.67 12.05 -2.09
N LEU A 79 15.47 11.48 -1.95
CA LEU A 79 15.31 10.12 -1.43
C LEU A 79 15.48 9.05 -2.51
N ARG A 80 16.02 7.89 -2.11
CA ARG A 80 15.96 6.70 -2.96
C ARG A 80 14.52 6.22 -3.07
N TRP A 81 14.19 5.54 -4.16
CA TRP A 81 12.83 5.04 -4.41
C TRP A 81 12.19 4.30 -3.21
N ALA A 82 12.94 3.40 -2.55
CA ALA A 82 12.43 2.66 -1.39
C ALA A 82 12.20 3.52 -0.14
N GLU A 83 12.99 4.59 0.03
CA GLU A 83 12.83 5.55 1.12
C GLU A 83 11.63 6.46 0.86
N ALA A 84 11.52 6.96 -0.37
CA ALA A 84 10.38 7.75 -0.82
C ALA A 84 9.06 6.97 -0.65
N GLU A 85 9.02 5.71 -1.08
CA GLU A 85 7.85 4.83 -0.90
C GLU A 85 7.48 4.68 0.59
N ALA A 86 8.46 4.39 1.45
CA ALA A 86 8.23 4.23 2.88
C ALA A 86 7.70 5.52 3.53
N VAL A 87 8.27 6.68 3.17
CA VAL A 87 7.84 8.00 3.65
C VAL A 87 6.41 8.32 3.17
N ILE A 88 6.10 8.11 1.90
CA ILE A 88 4.78 8.36 1.33
C ILE A 88 3.73 7.47 2.02
N HIS A 89 4.01 6.18 2.20
CA HIS A 89 3.07 5.28 2.89
C HIS A 89 2.91 5.61 4.36
N ALA A 90 3.99 5.95 5.07
CA ALA A 90 3.91 6.42 6.46
C ALA A 90 3.04 7.68 6.57
N ALA A 91 3.28 8.67 5.71
CA ALA A 91 2.51 9.90 5.69
C ALA A 91 1.04 9.67 5.28
N PHE A 92 0.79 8.73 4.35
CA PHE A 92 -0.55 8.31 3.98
C PHE A 92 -1.31 7.74 5.17
N PHE A 93 -0.75 6.73 5.87
CA PHE A 93 -1.41 6.10 7.01
C PHE A 93 -1.55 7.02 8.22
N TRP A 94 -0.73 8.08 8.30
CA TRP A 94 -0.90 9.14 9.28
C TRP A 94 -2.11 10.04 8.96
N ASN A 95 -2.25 10.47 7.71
CA ASN A 95 -3.19 11.51 7.30
C ASN A 95 -4.53 11.00 6.75
N VAL A 96 -4.63 9.72 6.38
CA VAL A 96 -5.87 9.12 5.89
C VAL A 96 -6.96 9.07 6.96
N GLN A 97 -8.23 9.08 6.56
CA GLN A 97 -9.34 8.93 7.50
C GLN A 97 -9.30 7.58 8.23
N GLY A 98 -9.29 7.60 9.57
CA GLY A 98 -9.08 6.40 10.40
C GLY A 98 -7.61 6.00 10.59
N GLY A 99 -6.70 6.83 10.06
CA GLY A 99 -5.26 6.73 10.22
C GLY A 99 -4.75 7.05 11.63
N GLY A 100 -3.43 6.97 11.80
CA GLY A 100 -2.74 7.27 13.05
C GLY A 100 -1.37 6.63 13.16
N ILE A 101 -0.59 7.02 14.18
CA ILE A 101 0.79 6.56 14.40
C ILE A 101 0.90 5.04 14.51
N ASP A 102 -0.13 4.37 14.99
CA ASP A 102 -0.13 2.91 15.10
C ASP A 102 -0.06 2.23 13.72
N LEU A 103 -0.78 2.75 12.71
CA LEU A 103 -0.71 2.23 11.35
C LEU A 103 0.60 2.59 10.66
N VAL A 104 1.18 3.75 11.00
CA VAL A 104 2.52 4.14 10.55
C VAL A 104 3.57 3.13 11.04
N ASN A 105 3.51 2.76 12.31
CA ASN A 105 4.43 1.77 12.86
C ASN A 105 4.23 0.39 12.24
N VAL A 106 2.99 0.00 11.96
CA VAL A 106 2.69 -1.27 11.26
C VAL A 106 3.24 -1.26 9.83
N VAL A 107 3.10 -0.17 9.07
CA VAL A 107 3.59 -0.13 7.68
C VAL A 107 5.11 -0.14 7.59
N LEU A 108 5.80 0.56 8.51
CA LEU A 108 7.27 0.63 8.53
C LEU A 108 7.91 -0.63 9.10
N ASN A 109 7.19 -1.41 9.91
CA ASN A 109 7.70 -2.65 10.48
C ASN A 109 7.10 -3.89 9.79
N ARG A 110 7.91 -4.55 8.95
CA ARG A 110 7.51 -5.79 8.26
C ARG A 110 7.12 -6.92 9.22
N GLU A 111 7.69 -6.98 10.42
CA GLU A 111 7.34 -8.00 11.43
C GLU A 111 5.92 -7.82 11.99
N LEU A 112 5.40 -6.58 11.95
CA LEU A 112 4.00 -6.27 12.32
C LEU A 112 3.01 -6.54 11.18
N GLY A 113 3.48 -7.09 10.06
CA GLY A 113 2.67 -7.41 8.88
C GLY A 113 2.70 -6.35 7.78
N GLY A 114 3.43 -5.24 7.97
CA GLY A 114 3.68 -4.24 6.93
C GLY A 114 2.42 -3.60 6.34
N HIS A 115 2.55 -3.17 5.08
CA HIS A 115 1.47 -2.52 4.32
C HIS A 115 0.15 -3.32 4.28
N PRO A 116 0.13 -4.64 4.01
CA PRO A 116 -1.12 -5.41 3.99
C PRO A 116 -1.89 -5.34 5.31
N LYS A 117 -1.18 -5.45 6.45
CA LYS A 117 -1.83 -5.41 7.77
C LYS A 117 -2.31 -4.00 8.13
N ALA A 118 -1.54 -2.97 7.81
CA ALA A 118 -1.95 -1.58 8.00
C ALA A 118 -3.24 -1.27 7.21
N MET A 119 -3.31 -1.73 5.95
CA MET A 119 -4.48 -1.55 5.10
C MET A 119 -5.72 -2.29 5.61
N SER A 120 -5.59 -3.56 6.01
CA SER A 120 -6.70 -4.33 6.61
C SER A 120 -7.26 -3.62 7.84
N THR A 121 -6.38 -3.18 8.74
CA THR A 121 -6.76 -2.45 9.96
C THR A 121 -7.45 -1.13 9.63
N LEU A 122 -6.97 -0.40 8.61
CA LEU A 122 -7.60 0.83 8.14
C LEU A 122 -9.02 0.58 7.61
N MET A 123 -9.21 -0.49 6.83
CA MET A 123 -10.53 -0.87 6.32
C MET A 123 -11.48 -1.25 7.44
N GLU A 124 -10.99 -1.98 8.45
CA GLU A 124 -11.76 -2.32 9.65
C GLU A 124 -12.24 -1.08 10.42
N ARG A 125 -11.35 -0.11 10.64
CA ARG A 125 -11.67 1.15 11.32
C ARG A 125 -12.74 1.98 10.59
N ASN A 126 -12.83 1.83 9.27
CA ASN A 126 -13.80 2.53 8.44
C ASN A 126 -15.08 1.69 8.19
N GLY A 127 -15.23 0.52 8.81
CA GLY A 127 -16.40 -0.35 8.64
C GLY A 127 -16.46 -1.05 7.27
N LEU A 128 -15.33 -1.15 6.56
CA LEU A 128 -15.22 -1.70 5.21
C LEU A 128 -14.64 -3.13 5.17
N SER A 129 -14.40 -3.78 6.31
CA SER A 129 -13.72 -5.09 6.37
C SER A 129 -14.35 -6.13 5.45
N LYS A 130 -15.69 -6.20 5.44
CA LYS A 130 -16.44 -7.21 4.67
C LYS A 130 -16.31 -7.00 3.16
N ALA A 131 -16.32 -5.74 2.71
CA ALA A 131 -16.13 -5.39 1.31
C ALA A 131 -14.68 -5.66 0.88
N PHE A 132 -13.72 -5.38 1.76
CA PHE A 132 -12.31 -5.65 1.53
C PHE A 132 -12.01 -7.15 1.43
N GLU A 133 -12.57 -7.98 2.31
CA GLU A 133 -12.45 -9.44 2.25
C GLU A 133 -13.01 -10.01 0.94
N LEU A 134 -14.23 -9.59 0.55
CA LEU A 134 -14.85 -10.02 -0.70
C LEU A 134 -14.01 -9.65 -1.93
N LEU A 135 -13.45 -8.44 -1.94
CA LEU A 135 -12.58 -7.96 -3.00
C LEU A 135 -11.27 -8.75 -3.06
N ARG A 136 -10.64 -9.02 -1.92
CA ARG A 136 -9.44 -9.85 -1.85
C ARG A 136 -9.71 -11.26 -2.37
N THR A 137 -10.81 -11.89 -1.94
CA THR A 137 -11.22 -13.21 -2.44
C THR A 137 -11.49 -13.21 -3.94
N LEU A 138 -12.06 -12.14 -4.50
CA LEU A 138 -12.33 -12.03 -5.93
C LEU A 138 -11.04 -11.86 -6.74
N LEU A 139 -10.09 -11.06 -6.25
CA LEU A 139 -8.78 -10.88 -6.89
C LEU A 139 -7.93 -12.16 -6.79
N ASP A 140 -7.85 -12.78 -5.61
CA ASP A 140 -7.15 -14.06 -5.39
C ASP A 140 -7.81 -15.20 -6.20
N GLY A 141 -9.14 -15.17 -6.34
CA GLY A 141 -9.91 -16.12 -7.15
C GLY A 141 -9.73 -15.93 -8.66
N GLY A 142 -9.33 -14.73 -9.10
CA GLY A 142 -8.98 -14.42 -10.48
C GLY A 142 -7.64 -15.02 -10.92
N GLU A 143 -6.66 -15.11 -10.01
CA GLU A 143 -5.38 -15.79 -10.27
C GLU A 143 -5.53 -17.32 -10.33
N ALA A 144 -6.52 -17.90 -9.65
CA ALA A 144 -6.81 -19.34 -9.71
C ALA A 144 -7.45 -19.79 -11.03
N ALA A 145 -7.86 -18.86 -11.91
CA ALA A 145 -8.36 -19.16 -13.25
C ALA A 145 -7.23 -19.18 -14.30
N ALA A 146 -6.06 -19.74 -13.95
CA ALA A 146 -5.14 -20.24 -14.96
C ALA A 146 -5.86 -21.35 -15.74
N THR A 147 -6.23 -21.03 -16.98
CA THR A 147 -6.96 -21.90 -17.89
C THR A 147 -6.28 -23.27 -17.98
N PRO A 148 -6.98 -24.40 -17.72
CA PRO A 148 -6.40 -25.69 -18.02
C PRO A 148 -6.16 -25.73 -19.54
N SER A 149 -4.90 -25.90 -19.95
CA SER A 149 -4.55 -26.07 -21.36
C SER A 149 -5.34 -27.25 -21.91
N PRO A 150 -6.25 -27.06 -22.88
CA PRO A 150 -6.95 -28.17 -23.48
C PRO A 150 -6.07 -28.67 -24.62
N ASP A 151 -5.27 -29.71 -24.37
CA ASP A 151 -4.78 -30.58 -25.46
C ASP A 151 -4.29 -31.94 -24.93
N ALA A 152 -5.13 -32.95 -25.08
CA ALA A 152 -4.74 -34.21 -25.72
C ALA A 152 -6.02 -34.93 -26.19
N THR A 153 -6.28 -34.78 -27.48
CA THR A 153 -7.25 -35.51 -28.28
C THR A 153 -7.07 -37.03 -28.25
N SER A 154 -8.20 -37.73 -28.12
CA SER A 154 -8.63 -38.90 -28.92
C SER A 154 -7.77 -40.18 -28.98
N GLY A 155 -8.25 -41.21 -28.28
CA GLY A 155 -8.61 -42.51 -28.86
C GLY A 155 -7.52 -43.50 -29.25
N THR A 156 -7.35 -44.57 -28.46
CA THR A 156 -7.43 -45.96 -28.96
C THR A 156 -7.76 -46.91 -27.81
N SER A 157 -8.91 -47.60 -27.89
CA SER A 157 -9.34 -48.65 -26.97
C SER A 157 -8.81 -50.00 -27.45
N THR A 158 -7.98 -50.68 -26.68
CA THR A 158 -7.55 -52.07 -26.97
C THR A 158 -8.47 -53.04 -26.20
N PRO A 159 -9.19 -53.96 -26.85
CA PRO A 159 -10.06 -54.91 -26.14
C PRO A 159 -9.23 -56.08 -25.58
N PRO A 160 -9.48 -56.55 -24.35
CA PRO A 160 -8.92 -57.82 -23.90
C PRO A 160 -9.75 -58.99 -24.46
N GLY A 161 -9.10 -59.82 -25.27
CA GLY A 161 -9.67 -61.06 -25.81
C GLY A 161 -9.93 -62.10 -24.73
N SER A 162 -11.09 -62.73 -24.78
CA SER A 162 -11.44 -63.92 -24.01
C SER A 162 -10.68 -65.14 -24.57
N ALA A 163 -9.94 -65.84 -23.70
CA ALA A 163 -9.50 -67.20 -23.95
C ALA A 163 -10.35 -68.16 -23.10
N SER A 164 -10.89 -69.17 -23.77
CA SER A 164 -11.61 -70.32 -23.19
C SER A 164 -10.67 -71.30 -22.50
#